data_AF-A0A496SC82-F1
#
_entry.id   AF-A0A496SC82-F1
#
_cell.length_a   1.000
_cell.length_b   1.000
_cell.length_c   1.000
_cell.angle_alpha   90.00
_cell.angle_beta   90.00
_cell.angle_gamma   90.00
#
_symmetry.space_group_name_H-M   'P 1'
#
loop_
_entity.id
_entity.type
_entity.pdbx_description
1 polymer ?
#
loop_
_entity_poly.entity_id
_entity_poly.type
_entity_poly.pdbx_seq_one_letter_code
_entity_poly.pdbx_strand_id
1 'polypeptide(L)'
;MAEIRINRAPVLALWATVVAKRLGFSEPEALTLGKVITGLTAQAKGRRLGIYEPRPPEERAKVSRKREERGVEWLEFMGRMVPVIRTEEGIRAVSGANPVSPESARRYLKSKFGEHLPLVEKKLTELAETFEPEELAEEAMKVYMQIRPEVPKGRAGWGKTGVLDLDNIDRLISWRRKVRGREQADRGA
;
A
#
# COMPACT_ATOMS: atom_id res chain seq x y z
N MET A 1 7.41 -7.67 -23.05
CA MET A 1 7.01 -6.37 -22.49
C MET A 1 8.25 -5.65 -21.97
N ALA A 2 8.25 -4.31 -21.92
CA ALA A 2 9.39 -3.56 -21.36
C ALA A 2 9.57 -3.87 -19.86
N GLU A 3 10.81 -4.06 -19.41
CA GLU A 3 11.14 -4.35 -18.01
C GLU A 3 10.91 -3.10 -17.13
N ILE A 4 10.04 -3.19 -16.13
CA ILE A 4 9.82 -2.11 -15.16
C ILE A 4 10.73 -2.32 -13.96
N ARG A 5 11.77 -1.49 -13.81
CA ARG A 5 12.64 -1.49 -12.63
C ARG A 5 12.21 -0.42 -11.63
N ILE A 6 11.74 -0.83 -10.45
CA ILE A 6 11.16 0.10 -9.48
C ILE A 6 11.49 -0.31 -8.03
N ASN A 7 11.49 0.67 -7.14
CA ASN A 7 11.57 0.43 -5.70
C ASN A 7 10.30 -0.29 -5.20
N ARG A 8 10.44 -0.96 -4.04
CA ARG A 8 9.31 -1.57 -3.33
C ARG A 8 8.27 -0.57 -2.81
N ALA A 9 8.69 0.66 -2.50
CA ALA A 9 7.83 1.65 -1.85
C ALA A 9 6.71 2.18 -2.78
N PRO A 10 6.97 2.60 -4.03
CA PRO A 10 5.91 2.95 -4.97
C PRO A 10 4.94 1.79 -5.25
N VAL A 11 5.44 0.56 -5.37
CA VAL A 11 4.59 -0.64 -5.58
C VAL A 11 3.67 -0.88 -4.39
N LEU A 12 4.19 -0.74 -3.16
CA LEU A 12 3.34 -0.84 -1.96
C LEU A 12 2.29 0.26 -1.93
N ALA A 13 2.67 1.50 -2.27
CA ALA A 13 1.75 2.62 -2.28
C ALA A 13 0.60 2.40 -3.27
N LEU A 14 0.92 1.96 -4.50
CA LEU A 14 -0.08 1.69 -5.52
C LEU A 14 -0.99 0.51 -5.14
N TRP A 15 -0.40 -0.59 -4.68
CA TRP A 15 -1.17 -1.75 -4.23
C TRP A 15 -2.10 -1.41 -3.07
N ALA A 16 -1.62 -0.67 -2.07
CA ALA A 16 -2.43 -0.21 -0.95
C ALA A 16 -3.56 0.73 -1.41
N THR A 17 -3.32 1.61 -2.38
CA THR A 17 -4.39 2.42 -2.98
C THR A 17 -5.44 1.55 -3.67
N VAL A 18 -5.03 0.54 -4.45
CA VAL A 18 -5.97 -0.39 -5.10
C VAL A 18 -6.78 -1.18 -4.07
N VAL A 19 -6.13 -1.70 -3.01
CA VAL A 19 -6.82 -2.41 -1.92
C VAL A 19 -7.85 -1.51 -1.26
N ALA A 20 -7.48 -0.28 -0.90
CA ALA A 20 -8.43 0.66 -0.29
C ALA A 20 -9.65 0.92 -1.19
N LYS A 21 -9.47 1.11 -2.50
CA LYS A 21 -10.60 1.22 -3.44
C LYS A 21 -11.49 -0.03 -3.42
N ARG A 22 -10.89 -1.22 -3.43
CA ARG A 22 -11.62 -2.50 -3.39
C ARG A 22 -12.41 -2.68 -2.09
N LEU A 23 -11.95 -2.07 -0.99
CA LEU A 23 -12.65 -2.04 0.30
C LEU A 23 -13.69 -0.91 0.42
N GLY A 24 -13.94 -0.15 -0.66
CA GLY A 24 -14.99 0.88 -0.71
C GLY A 24 -14.53 2.30 -0.35
N PHE A 25 -13.23 2.53 -0.12
CA PHE A 25 -12.73 3.89 0.06
C PHE A 25 -12.72 4.66 -1.27
N SER A 26 -13.02 5.94 -1.20
CA SER A 26 -12.94 6.85 -2.34
C SER A 26 -11.49 7.01 -2.84
N GLU A 27 -11.34 7.49 -4.08
CA GLU A 27 -10.03 7.75 -4.68
C GLU A 27 -9.13 8.64 -3.80
N PRO A 28 -9.61 9.78 -3.24
CA PRO A 28 -8.80 10.60 -2.34
C PRO A 28 -8.35 9.85 -1.08
N GLU A 29 -9.25 9.13 -0.43
CA GLU A 29 -8.96 8.36 0.78
C GLU A 29 -7.90 7.29 0.50
N ALA A 30 -8.12 6.49 -0.56
CA ALA A 30 -7.24 5.40 -0.98
C ALA A 30 -5.81 5.88 -1.32
N LEU A 31 -5.67 7.04 -1.96
CA LEU A 31 -4.37 7.64 -2.26
C LEU A 31 -3.61 8.02 -0.99
N THR A 32 -4.30 8.62 -0.01
CA THR A 32 -3.66 9.00 1.25
C THR A 32 -3.27 7.79 2.09
N LEU A 33 -4.15 6.78 2.18
CA LEU A 33 -3.88 5.52 2.88
C LEU A 33 -2.64 4.83 2.30
N GLY A 34 -2.57 4.68 0.96
CA GLY A 34 -1.43 4.06 0.30
C GLY A 34 -0.10 4.78 0.55
N LYS A 35 -0.13 6.12 0.57
CA LYS A 35 1.04 6.94 0.89
C LYS A 35 1.52 6.73 2.34
N VAL A 36 0.62 6.75 3.31
CA VAL A 36 0.98 6.64 4.73
C VAL A 36 1.44 5.23 5.08
N ILE A 37 0.77 4.18 4.60
CA ILE A 37 1.20 2.79 4.85
C ILE A 37 2.63 2.54 4.38
N THR A 38 2.98 3.13 3.23
CA THR A 38 4.31 2.99 2.65
C THR A 38 5.36 3.65 3.53
N GLY A 39 5.05 4.86 4.03
CA GLY A 39 5.91 5.57 4.99
C GLY A 39 6.11 4.79 6.29
N LEU A 40 5.03 4.27 6.88
CA LEU A 40 5.08 3.46 8.10
C LEU A 40 5.91 2.18 7.90
N THR A 41 5.76 1.52 6.75
CA THR A 41 6.54 0.32 6.39
C THR A 41 8.02 0.64 6.26
N ALA A 42 8.36 1.71 5.54
CA ALA A 42 9.74 2.14 5.34
C ALA A 42 10.37 2.50 6.69
N GLN A 43 9.67 3.25 7.54
CA GLN A 43 10.16 3.63 8.86
C GLN A 43 10.40 2.42 9.76
N ALA A 44 9.47 1.46 9.81
CA ALA A 44 9.62 0.23 10.59
C ALA A 44 10.83 -0.58 10.11
N LYS A 45 10.98 -0.76 8.79
CA LYS A 45 12.12 -1.47 8.21
C LYS A 45 13.45 -0.73 8.43
N GLY A 46 13.48 0.58 8.26
CA GLY A 46 14.68 1.40 8.47
C GLY A 46 15.18 1.33 9.92
N ARG A 47 14.27 1.36 10.90
CA ARG A 47 14.60 1.14 12.31
C ARG A 47 15.18 -0.26 12.56
N ARG A 48 14.53 -1.30 12.04
CA ARG A 48 15.01 -2.70 12.16
C ARG A 48 16.41 -2.90 11.55
N LEU A 49 16.74 -2.13 10.51
CA LEU A 49 18.05 -2.20 9.85
C LEU A 49 19.10 -1.27 10.48
N GLY A 50 18.76 -0.52 11.55
CA GLY A 50 19.66 0.48 12.14
C GLY A 50 19.96 1.67 11.21
N ILE A 51 19.13 1.91 10.20
CA ILE A 51 19.27 3.03 9.25
C ILE A 51 18.65 4.30 9.82
N TYR A 52 17.59 4.14 10.61
CA TYR A 52 16.92 5.25 11.27
C TYR A 52 17.05 5.14 12.77
N GLU A 53 17.50 6.23 13.37
CA GLU A 53 17.43 6.41 14.81
C GLU A 53 15.98 6.74 15.22
N PRO A 54 15.53 6.30 16.40
CA PRO A 54 14.28 6.75 16.96
C PRO A 54 14.30 8.27 17.14
N ARG A 55 13.20 8.94 16.77
CA ARG A 55 13.05 10.36 17.09
C ARG A 55 13.20 10.60 18.60
N PRO A 56 13.78 11.73 19.04
CA PRO A 56 13.85 12.09 20.45
C PRO A 56 12.47 12.03 21.12
N PRO A 57 12.39 11.66 22.42
CA PRO A 57 11.12 11.58 23.14
C PRO A 57 10.27 12.85 23.05
N GLU A 58 10.89 14.02 23.13
CA GLU A 58 10.22 15.32 23.04
C GLU A 58 9.55 15.55 21.68
N GLU A 59 10.20 15.20 20.57
CA GLU A 59 9.60 15.28 19.24
C GLU A 59 8.43 14.32 19.07
N ARG A 60 8.54 13.11 19.65
CA ARG A 60 7.45 12.13 19.62
C ARG A 60 6.24 12.65 20.41
N ALA A 61 6.47 13.22 21.59
CA ALA A 61 5.42 13.83 22.41
C ALA A 61 4.76 15.02 21.69
N LYS A 62 5.54 15.86 21.01
CA LYS A 62 5.02 16.97 20.20
C LYS A 62 4.15 16.49 19.05
N VAL A 63 4.52 15.41 18.37
CA VAL A 63 3.69 14.81 17.32
C VAL A 63 2.42 14.20 17.90
N SER A 64 2.49 13.51 19.04
CA SER A 64 1.30 12.95 19.71
C SER A 64 0.30 14.04 20.08
N ARG A 65 0.77 15.08 20.77
CA ARG A 65 -0.08 16.21 21.16
C ARG A 65 -0.77 16.86 19.95
N LYS A 66 -0.01 17.10 18.87
CA LYS A 66 -0.58 17.67 17.63
C LYS A 66 -1.60 16.74 16.95
N ARG A 67 -1.50 15.42 17.13
CA ARG A 67 -2.49 14.46 16.62
C ARG A 67 -3.77 14.53 17.44
N GLU A 68 -3.64 14.57 18.77
CA GLU A 68 -4.77 14.73 19.69
C GLU A 68 -5.52 16.05 19.43
N GLU A 69 -4.80 17.17 19.33
CA GLU A 69 -5.34 18.49 19.00
C GLU A 69 -6.11 18.52 17.66
N ARG A 70 -5.74 17.63 16.73
CA ARG A 70 -6.36 17.52 15.39
C ARG A 70 -7.43 16.45 15.29
N GLY A 71 -7.76 15.77 16.39
CA GLY A 71 -8.75 14.69 16.40
C GLY A 71 -8.35 13.50 15.53
N VAL A 72 -7.08 13.10 15.56
CA VAL A 72 -6.62 11.93 14.81
C VAL A 72 -7.23 10.65 15.37
N GLU A 73 -7.92 9.91 14.50
CA GLU A 73 -8.41 8.56 14.73
C GLU A 73 -7.42 7.52 14.18
N TRP A 74 -7.60 6.25 14.57
CA TRP A 74 -6.79 5.15 14.09
C TRP A 74 -7.66 4.15 13.32
N LEU A 75 -7.31 3.94 12.05
CA LEU A 75 -7.97 2.97 11.17
C LEU A 75 -7.06 1.76 10.99
N GLU A 76 -7.57 0.56 11.20
CA GLU A 76 -6.85 -0.65 10.80
C GLU A 76 -6.90 -0.83 9.29
N PHE A 77 -5.72 -0.94 8.66
CA PHE A 77 -5.60 -1.13 7.22
C PHE A 77 -4.34 -1.96 6.88
N MET A 78 -4.51 -3.03 6.09
CA MET A 78 -3.47 -4.01 5.74
C MET A 78 -2.62 -4.46 6.95
N GLY A 79 -3.29 -4.82 8.06
CA GLY A 79 -2.66 -5.31 9.30
C GLY A 79 -1.90 -4.25 10.10
N ARG A 80 -2.24 -2.96 9.93
CA ARG A 80 -1.61 -1.85 10.67
C ARG A 80 -2.59 -0.76 11.04
N MET A 81 -2.37 -0.15 12.20
CA MET A 81 -3.05 1.09 12.59
C MET A 81 -2.49 2.28 11.81
N VAL A 82 -3.33 2.88 10.97
CA VAL A 82 -3.03 4.07 10.17
C VAL A 82 -3.72 5.27 10.83
N PRO A 83 -2.97 6.34 11.17
CA PRO A 83 -3.58 7.55 11.71
C PRO A 83 -4.32 8.29 10.61
N VAL A 84 -5.56 8.68 10.88
CA VAL A 84 -6.46 9.38 9.94
C VAL A 84 -7.14 10.56 10.63
N ILE A 85 -7.55 11.55 9.85
CA ILE A 85 -8.52 12.56 10.29
C ILE A 85 -9.76 12.47 9.41
N ARG A 86 -10.93 12.81 9.94
CA ARG A 86 -12.14 13.00 9.14
C ARG A 86 -12.19 14.42 8.58
N THR A 87 -12.54 14.54 7.31
CA THR A 87 -12.86 15.81 6.66
C THR A 87 -14.26 15.70 6.04
N GLU A 88 -14.79 16.80 5.52
CA GLU A 88 -16.06 16.82 4.78
C GLU A 88 -16.01 15.93 3.52
N GLU A 89 -14.81 15.64 3.01
CA GLU A 89 -14.55 14.83 1.82
C GLU A 89 -14.08 13.40 2.16
N GLY A 90 -14.44 12.90 3.35
CA GLY A 90 -14.02 11.59 3.86
C GLY A 90 -12.71 11.63 4.65
N ILE A 91 -12.07 10.48 4.84
CA ILE A 91 -10.86 10.40 5.67
C ILE A 91 -9.61 10.90 4.93
N ARG A 92 -8.63 11.42 5.68
CA ARG A 92 -7.28 11.69 5.16
C ARG A 92 -6.25 11.04 6.09
N ALA A 93 -5.44 10.15 5.54
CA ALA A 93 -4.35 9.55 6.29
C ALA A 93 -3.28 10.60 6.64
N VAL A 94 -2.68 10.46 7.82
CA VAL A 94 -1.80 11.47 8.42
C VAL A 94 -0.35 11.01 8.41
N SER A 95 0.53 11.87 7.91
CA SER A 95 1.99 11.69 8.02
C SER A 95 2.54 12.61 9.10
N GLY A 96 3.12 12.04 10.16
CA GLY A 96 3.39 12.82 11.37
C GLY A 96 2.08 13.31 11.98
N ALA A 97 1.82 14.62 11.95
CA ALA A 97 0.55 15.23 12.38
C ALA A 97 -0.18 15.96 11.24
N ASN A 98 0.29 15.84 9.99
CA ASN A 98 -0.29 16.55 8.86
C ASN A 98 -1.06 15.59 7.94
N PRO A 99 -2.29 15.91 7.53
CA PRO A 99 -3.02 15.12 6.55
C PRO A 99 -2.25 15.12 5.22
N VAL A 100 -2.24 13.97 4.56
CA VAL A 100 -1.65 13.83 3.23
C VAL A 100 -2.61 14.40 2.18
N SER A 101 -2.11 15.21 1.25
CA SER A 101 -2.87 15.62 0.07
C SER A 101 -2.98 14.45 -0.93
N PRO A 102 -4.18 14.09 -1.41
CA PRO A 102 -4.37 13.10 -2.46
C PRO A 102 -3.57 13.41 -3.74
N GLU A 103 -3.50 14.68 -4.13
CA GLU A 103 -2.77 15.15 -5.32
C GLU A 103 -1.27 14.88 -5.18
N SER A 104 -0.73 15.08 -3.97
CA SER A 104 0.67 14.78 -3.67
C SER A 104 0.97 13.27 -3.76
N ALA A 105 0.03 12.44 -3.33
CA ALA A 105 0.14 10.99 -3.42
C ALA A 105 0.04 10.51 -4.88
N ARG A 106 -0.90 11.06 -5.65
CA ARG A 106 -1.02 10.80 -7.10
C ARG A 106 0.25 11.23 -7.84
N ARG A 107 0.75 12.43 -7.57
CA ARG A 107 2.00 12.95 -8.18
C ARG A 107 3.19 12.04 -7.84
N TYR A 108 3.26 11.55 -6.60
CA TYR A 108 4.27 10.59 -6.19
C TYR A 108 4.20 9.31 -7.04
N LEU A 109 3.03 8.70 -7.20
CA LEU A 109 2.86 7.50 -8.03
C LEU A 109 3.23 7.77 -9.49
N LYS A 110 2.73 8.86 -10.08
CA LYS A 110 3.04 9.25 -11.46
C LYS A 110 4.54 9.46 -11.66
N SER A 111 5.22 10.13 -10.73
CA SER A 111 6.67 10.35 -10.82
C SER A 111 7.50 9.06 -10.71
N LYS A 112 6.95 7.99 -10.13
CA LYS A 112 7.67 6.73 -9.88
C LYS A 112 7.42 5.66 -10.93
N PHE A 113 6.21 5.63 -11.49
CA PHE A 113 5.84 4.67 -12.53
C PHE A 113 5.91 5.27 -13.95
N GLY A 114 5.85 6.60 -14.08
CA GLY A 114 5.80 7.26 -15.39
C GLY A 114 4.64 6.75 -16.24
N GLU A 115 4.92 6.50 -17.52
CA GLU A 115 3.96 5.97 -18.50
C GLU A 115 3.46 4.56 -18.15
N HIS A 116 4.15 3.83 -17.27
CA HIS A 116 3.70 2.50 -16.85
C HIS A 116 2.60 2.53 -15.79
N LEU A 117 2.30 3.69 -15.18
CA LEU A 117 1.32 3.78 -14.09
C LEU A 117 -0.05 3.17 -14.46
N PRO A 118 -0.68 3.52 -15.61
CA PRO A 118 -2.00 2.99 -15.95
C PRO A 118 -2.00 1.47 -16.15
N LEU A 119 -0.95 0.93 -16.77
CA LEU A 119 -0.80 -0.52 -16.98
C LEU A 119 -0.67 -1.27 -15.66
N VAL A 120 0.19 -0.80 -14.76
CA VAL A 120 0.41 -1.45 -13.47
C VAL A 120 -0.82 -1.32 -12.57
N GLU A 121 -1.44 -0.14 -12.52
CA GLU A 121 -2.69 0.06 -11.75
C GLU A 121 -3.77 -0.89 -12.25
N LYS A 122 -3.98 -1.01 -13.57
CA LYS A 122 -4.96 -1.94 -14.15
C LYS A 122 -4.73 -3.39 -13.70
N LYS A 123 -3.50 -3.90 -13.80
CA LYS A 123 -3.17 -5.28 -13.40
C LYS A 123 -3.35 -5.52 -11.91
N LEU A 124 -2.98 -4.54 -11.08
CA LEU A 124 -3.18 -4.63 -9.63
C LEU A 124 -4.68 -4.60 -9.28
N THR A 125 -5.48 -3.76 -9.95
CA THR A 125 -6.93 -3.75 -9.78
C THR A 125 -7.55 -5.09 -10.17
N GLU A 126 -7.16 -5.64 -11.33
CA GLU A 126 -7.63 -6.97 -11.77
C GLU A 126 -7.27 -8.07 -10.76
N LEU A 127 -6.08 -8.01 -10.17
CA LEU A 127 -5.69 -8.90 -9.08
C LEU A 127 -6.57 -8.74 -7.85
N ALA A 128 -6.80 -7.50 -7.39
CA ALA A 128 -7.65 -7.22 -6.23
C ALA A 128 -9.11 -7.67 -6.43
N GLU A 129 -9.63 -7.56 -7.65
CA GLU A 129 -10.98 -8.04 -8.01
C GLU A 129 -11.13 -9.56 -7.93
N THR A 130 -10.02 -10.31 -7.96
CA THR A 130 -10.08 -11.75 -7.72
C THR A 130 -10.35 -12.12 -6.25
N PHE A 131 -10.32 -11.17 -5.32
CA PHE A 131 -10.60 -11.39 -3.89
C PHE A 131 -11.97 -10.82 -3.50
N GLU A 132 -12.63 -11.47 -2.53
CA GLU A 132 -13.70 -10.80 -1.79
C GLU A 132 -13.10 -9.70 -0.90
N PRO A 133 -13.83 -8.60 -0.62
CA PRO A 133 -13.31 -7.49 0.17
C PRO A 133 -12.72 -7.93 1.53
N GLU A 134 -13.40 -8.79 2.26
CA GLU A 134 -12.98 -9.29 3.58
C GLU A 134 -11.69 -10.12 3.48
N GLU A 135 -11.63 -11.04 2.51
CA GLU A 135 -10.44 -11.84 2.23
C GLU A 135 -9.25 -10.92 1.86
N LEU A 136 -9.49 -9.90 1.03
CA LEU A 136 -8.46 -8.98 0.62
C LEU A 136 -7.93 -8.15 1.80
N ALA A 137 -8.81 -7.72 2.71
CA ALA A 137 -8.42 -6.94 3.89
C ALA A 137 -7.38 -7.69 4.75
N GLU A 138 -7.54 -9.01 4.89
CA GLU A 138 -6.63 -9.88 5.63
C GLU A 138 -5.36 -10.24 4.84
N GLU A 139 -5.50 -10.54 3.55
CA GLU A 139 -4.41 -11.10 2.73
C GLU A 139 -3.56 -10.05 2.00
N ALA A 140 -3.99 -8.79 1.95
CA ALA A 140 -3.36 -7.75 1.13
C ALA A 140 -1.84 -7.61 1.32
N MET A 141 -1.33 -7.75 2.55
CA MET A 141 0.12 -7.69 2.78
C MET A 141 0.85 -8.95 2.29
N LYS A 142 0.22 -10.13 2.40
CA LYS A 142 0.77 -11.39 1.89
C LYS A 142 0.81 -11.37 0.37
N VAL A 143 -0.24 -10.88 -0.29
CA VAL A 143 -0.27 -10.66 -1.75
C VAL A 143 0.84 -9.69 -2.18
N TYR A 144 0.98 -8.56 -1.49
CA TYR A 144 2.09 -7.62 -1.74
C TYR A 144 3.47 -8.30 -1.68
N MET A 145 3.69 -9.19 -0.70
CA MET A 145 4.97 -9.89 -0.58
C MET A 145 5.30 -10.80 -1.76
N GLN A 146 4.29 -11.31 -2.47
CA GLN A 146 4.44 -12.16 -3.66
C GLN A 146 4.70 -11.36 -4.94
N ILE A 147 4.13 -10.15 -5.07
CA ILE A 147 4.22 -9.34 -6.29
C ILE A 147 5.25 -8.20 -6.23
N ARG A 148 5.81 -7.93 -5.04
CA ARG A 148 6.80 -6.85 -4.88
C ARG A 148 8.08 -7.14 -5.65
N PRO A 149 8.80 -6.10 -6.12
CA PRO A 149 10.09 -6.28 -6.76
C PRO A 149 11.11 -7.03 -5.89
N GLU A 150 11.86 -7.94 -6.50
CA GLU A 150 12.96 -8.63 -5.86
C GLU A 150 14.16 -7.70 -5.69
N VAL A 151 14.65 -7.58 -4.45
CA VAL A 151 15.86 -6.82 -4.11
C VAL A 151 16.64 -7.60 -3.05
N PRO A 152 17.96 -7.36 -2.91
CA PRO A 152 18.76 -8.02 -1.89
C PRO A 152 18.17 -7.91 -0.48
N LYS A 153 18.45 -8.90 0.37
CA LYS A 153 17.98 -8.89 1.76
C LYS A 153 18.77 -7.87 2.60
N GLY A 154 18.21 -7.50 3.76
CA GLY A 154 18.87 -6.63 4.73
C GLY A 154 19.15 -5.22 4.21
N ARG A 155 20.28 -4.66 4.64
CA ARG A 155 20.74 -3.30 4.31
C ARG A 155 21.10 -3.15 2.82
N ALA A 156 21.58 -4.21 2.17
CA ALA A 156 21.98 -4.19 0.77
C ALA A 156 20.84 -3.87 -0.21
N GLY A 157 19.60 -4.28 0.11
CA GLY A 157 18.42 -3.96 -0.70
C GLY A 157 17.67 -2.70 -0.27
N TRP A 158 18.19 -1.96 0.71
CA TRP A 158 17.57 -0.70 1.10
C TRP A 158 17.66 0.32 -0.04
N GLY A 159 16.51 0.89 -0.44
CA GLY A 159 16.45 1.86 -1.53
C GLY A 159 16.80 1.34 -2.92
N LYS A 160 17.04 0.03 -3.10
CA LYS A 160 17.30 -0.56 -4.41
C LYS A 160 16.02 -0.76 -5.22
N THR A 161 16.17 -0.71 -6.54
CA THR A 161 15.15 -1.09 -7.51
C THR A 161 15.27 -2.58 -7.83
N GLY A 162 14.14 -3.20 -8.09
CA GLY A 162 14.06 -4.58 -8.60
C GLY A 162 13.11 -4.62 -9.79
N VAL A 163 13.07 -5.75 -10.48
CA VAL A 163 12.10 -5.98 -11.55
C VAL A 163 10.71 -6.16 -10.94
N LEU A 164 9.73 -5.43 -11.45
CA LEU A 164 8.32 -5.69 -11.21
C LEU A 164 7.82 -6.69 -12.26
N ASP A 165 7.71 -7.95 -11.87
CA ASP A 165 7.30 -9.04 -12.75
C ASP A 165 5.78 -9.00 -12.98
N LEU A 166 5.36 -8.42 -14.11
CA LEU A 166 3.94 -8.36 -14.49
C LEU A 166 3.39 -9.73 -14.91
N ASP A 167 4.23 -10.64 -15.41
CA ASP A 167 3.79 -11.99 -15.79
C ASP A 167 3.47 -12.81 -14.54
N ASN A 168 4.21 -12.61 -13.44
CA ASN A 168 3.86 -13.20 -12.15
C ASN A 168 2.50 -12.71 -11.64
N ILE A 169 2.19 -11.41 -11.81
CA ILE A 169 0.87 -10.87 -11.46
C ILE A 169 -0.22 -11.56 -12.29
N ASP A 170 -0.03 -11.72 -13.60
CA ASP A 170 -0.99 -12.40 -14.50
C ASP A 170 -1.19 -13.88 -14.14
N ARG A 171 -0.12 -14.58 -13.77
CA ARG A 171 -0.19 -15.96 -13.28
C ARG A 171 -1.00 -16.04 -11.99
N LEU A 172 -0.79 -15.11 -11.05
CA LEU A 172 -1.52 -15.07 -9.79
C LEU A 172 -3.01 -14.80 -10.01
N ILE A 173 -3.36 -13.87 -10.90
CA ILE A 173 -4.75 -13.59 -11.31
C ILE A 173 -5.40 -14.86 -11.86
N SER A 174 -4.73 -15.53 -12.79
CA SER A 174 -5.24 -16.74 -13.45
C SER A 174 -5.43 -17.90 -12.47
N TRP A 175 -4.48 -18.09 -11.56
CA TRP A 175 -4.57 -19.09 -10.49
C TRP A 175 -5.76 -18.80 -9.57
N ARG A 176 -5.91 -17.56 -9.10
CA ARG A 176 -7.02 -17.14 -8.23
C ARG A 176 -8.39 -17.38 -8.87
N ARG A 177 -8.57 -16.98 -10.13
CA ARG A 177 -9.81 -17.20 -10.88
C ARG A 177 -10.15 -18.69 -10.98
N LYS A 178 -9.15 -19.53 -11.23
CA LYS A 178 -9.33 -20.99 -11.30
C LYS A 178 -9.73 -21.61 -9.96
N VAL A 179 -9.10 -21.20 -8.86
CA VAL A 179 -9.44 -21.70 -7.51
C VAL A 179 -10.87 -21.31 -7.14
N ARG A 180 -11.25 -20.05 -7.33
CA ARG A 180 -12.61 -19.58 -7.05
C ARG A 180 -13.68 -20.26 -7.89
N GLY A 181 -13.42 -20.50 -9.17
CA GLY A 181 -14.35 -21.21 -10.04
C GLY A 181 -14.64 -22.64 -9.55
N ARG A 182 -13.66 -23.30 -8.92
CA ARG A 182 -13.85 -24.62 -8.29
C ARG A 182 -14.67 -24.52 -7.00
N GLU A 183 -14.32 -23.59 -6.12
CA GLU A 183 -15.05 -23.39 -4.85
C GLU A 183 -16.53 -23.03 -5.07
N GLN A 184 -16.84 -22.28 -6.13
CA GLN A 184 -18.23 -21.95 -6.50
C GLN A 184 -18.97 -23.15 -7.08
N ALA A 185 -18.31 -23.99 -7.88
CA ALA A 185 -18.89 -25.22 -8.40
C ALA A 185 -19.19 -26.22 -7.27
N ASP A 186 -18.28 -26.36 -6.29
CA ASP A 186 -18.43 -27.26 -5.16
C ASP A 186 -19.51 -26.82 -4.15
N ARG A 187 -19.84 -25.52 -4.07
CA ARG A 187 -20.93 -24.99 -3.24
C ARG A 187 -22.31 -25.02 -3.91
N GLY A 188 -22.35 -25.24 -5.22
CA GLY A 188 -23.58 -25.32 -6.02
C GLY A 188 -24.05 -26.75 -6.33
N ALA A 189 -23.30 -27.76 -5.89
CA ALA A 189 -23.62 -29.19 -5.98
C ALA A 189 -24.11 -29.72 -4.62
#